data_AF-A0A1D3E0F4-F1
#
_entry.id   AF-A0A1D3E0F4-F1
#
_cell.length_a   1.000
_cell.length_b   1.000
_cell.length_c   1.000
_cell.angle_alpha   90.00
_cell.angle_beta   90.00
_cell.angle_gamma   90.00
#
_symmetry.space_group_name_H-M   'P 1'
#
loop_
_entity.id
_entity.type
_entity.pdbx_description
1 polymer ?
#
loop_
_entity_poly.entity_id
_entity_poly.type
_entity_poly.pdbx_seq_one_letter_code
_entity_poly.pdbx_strand_id
1 'polypeptide(L)' 'MDAELRTRFDAGMRTLLVPDPYGHGSVPIGPDEDRREATVSGVVIRYYVSRGVETVTVVRVVYV' A
#
# COMPACT_ATOMS: atom_id res chain seq x y z
N MET A 1 -15.04 -5.34 -4.62
CA MET A 1 -14.06 -6.19 -3.94
C MET A 1 -14.88 -7.18 -3.17
N ASP A 2 -14.78 -8.46 -3.47
CA ASP A 2 -15.46 -9.47 -2.65
C ASP A 2 -14.82 -9.56 -1.25
N ALA A 3 -15.52 -10.26 -0.34
CA ALA A 3 -15.12 -10.34 1.06
C ALA A 3 -13.77 -11.08 1.24
N GLU A 4 -13.50 -12.10 0.44
CA GLU A 4 -12.28 -12.89 0.56
C GLU A 4 -11.06 -12.05 0.12
N LEU A 5 -11.17 -11.36 -1.02
CA LEU A 5 -10.16 -10.43 -1.50
C LEU A 5 -9.92 -9.32 -0.48
N ARG A 6 -10.99 -8.76 0.11
CA ARG A 6 -10.89 -7.75 1.17
C ARG A 6 -10.11 -8.25 2.38
N THR A 7 -10.40 -9.45 2.87
CA THR A 7 -9.68 -10.06 3.99
C THR A 7 -8.21 -10.28 3.68
N ARG A 8 -7.88 -10.80 2.49
CA ARG A 8 -6.49 -11.00 2.07
C ARG A 8 -5.74 -9.67 1.96
N PHE A 9 -6.37 -8.65 1.37
CA PHE A 9 -5.80 -7.32 1.26
C PHE A 9 -5.53 -6.68 2.63
N ASP A 10 -6.51 -6.71 3.55
CA ASP A 10 -6.33 -6.16 4.90
C ASP A 10 -5.22 -6.86 5.68
N ALA A 11 -5.10 -8.18 5.52
CA ALA A 11 -4.00 -8.94 6.11
C ALA A 11 -2.65 -8.47 5.54
N GLY A 12 -2.52 -8.39 4.21
CA GLY A 12 -1.29 -7.94 3.56
C GLY A 12 -0.91 -6.50 3.90
N MET A 13 -1.89 -5.60 4.01
CA MET A 13 -1.66 -4.22 4.47
C MET A 13 -1.03 -4.22 5.88
N ARG A 14 -1.60 -5.00 6.81
CA ARG A 14 -1.16 -5.04 8.21
C ARG A 14 0.19 -5.73 8.41
N THR A 15 0.46 -6.80 7.67
CA THR A 15 1.64 -7.66 7.93
C THR A 15 2.83 -7.35 7.06
N LEU A 16 2.64 -6.69 5.91
CA LEU A 16 3.71 -6.39 4.95
C LEU A 16 3.88 -4.89 4.78
N LEU A 17 2.84 -4.20 4.32
CA LEU A 17 3.01 -2.81 3.87
C LEU A 17 3.17 -1.81 5.02
N VAL A 18 2.37 -1.92 6.08
CA VAL A 18 2.45 -0.99 7.22
C VAL A 18 3.80 -1.12 7.96
N PRO A 19 4.32 -2.32 8.24
CA PRO A 19 5.63 -2.46 8.89
C PRO A 19 6.82 -2.02 8.03
N ASP A 20 6.73 -2.18 6.71
CA ASP A 20 7.78 -1.77 5.77
C ASP A 20 7.17 -1.10 4.52
N PRO A 21 6.83 0.20 4.61
CA PRO A 21 6.13 0.91 3.54
C PRO A 21 7.04 1.25 2.35
N TYR A 22 8.35 1.01 2.45
CA TYR A 22 9.32 1.21 1.37
C TYR A 22 9.77 -0.11 0.73
N GLY A 23 9.55 -1.24 1.39
CA GLY A 23 9.85 -2.58 0.88
C GLY A 23 8.74 -3.19 0.03
N HIS A 24 8.80 -4.51 -0.13
CA HIS A 24 7.77 -5.34 -0.78
C HIS A 24 7.33 -4.89 -2.18
N GLY A 25 8.27 -4.37 -2.98
CA GLY A 25 7.97 -3.88 -4.34
C GLY A 25 7.24 -2.53 -4.38
N SER A 26 7.20 -1.82 -3.24
CA SER A 26 6.77 -0.44 -3.18
C SER A 26 7.74 0.47 -3.92
N VAL A 27 7.24 1.26 -4.86
CA VAL A 27 8.05 2.15 -5.70
C VAL A 27 7.58 3.60 -5.60
N PRO A 28 8.49 4.59 -5.63
CA PRO A 28 8.10 5.99 -5.64
C PRO A 28 7.42 6.38 -6.96
N ILE A 29 6.46 7.32 -6.89
CA ILE A 29 5.73 7.88 -8.02
C ILE A 29 6.18 9.33 -8.23
N GLY A 30 7.12 9.52 -9.15
CA GLY A 30 7.67 10.83 -9.47
C GLY A 30 8.78 11.24 -8.49
N PRO A 31 9.00 12.55 -8.26
CA PRO A 31 10.13 13.04 -7.45
C PRO A 31 9.91 12.93 -5.94
N ASP A 32 8.66 12.72 -5.50
CA ASP A 32 8.30 12.56 -4.08
C ASP A 32 8.48 11.08 -3.69
N GLU A 33 9.48 10.80 -2.86
CA GLU A 33 9.80 9.46 -2.40
C GLU A 33 8.74 8.86 -1.47
N ASP A 34 7.90 9.69 -0.86
CA ASP A 34 6.87 9.26 0.06
C ASP A 34 5.53 9.03 -0.63
N ARG A 35 5.38 9.46 -1.88
CA ARG A 35 4.27 9.10 -2.75
C ARG A 35 4.58 7.80 -3.48
N ARG A 36 3.88 6.71 -3.16
CA ARG A 36 4.28 5.36 -3.57
C ARG A 36 3.16 4.55 -4.21
N GLU A 37 3.54 3.58 -5.03
CA GLU A 37 2.68 2.54 -5.59
C GLU A 37 3.16 1.16 -5.14
N ALA A 38 2.23 0.27 -4.79
CA ALA A 38 2.53 -1.13 -4.49
C ALA A 38 1.37 -2.03 -4.91
N THR A 39 1.62 -3.33 -5.02
CA THR A 39 0.58 -4.34 -5.21
C THR A 39 0.49 -5.23 -3.98
N VAL A 40 -0.68 -5.28 -3.34
CA VAL A 40 -0.95 -6.11 -2.16
C VAL A 40 -2.08 -7.07 -2.49
N SER A 41 -1.82 -8.38 -2.44
CA SER A 41 -2.83 -9.42 -2.71
C SER A 41 -3.58 -9.28 -4.05
N GLY A 42 -2.89 -8.79 -5.09
CA GLY A 42 -3.46 -8.52 -6.41
C GLY A 42 -4.17 -7.17 -6.56
N VAL A 43 -4.12 -6.32 -5.53
CA VAL A 43 -4.70 -4.98 -5.50
C VAL A 43 -3.60 -3.94 -5.65
N VAL A 44 -3.71 -3.11 -6.68
CA VAL A 44 -2.78 -1.98 -6.87
C VAL A 44 -3.24 -0.81 -6.02
N ILE A 45 -2.34 -0.31 -5.18
CA ILE A 45 -2.59 0.83 -4.30
C ILE A 45 -1.62 1.96 -4.58
N ARG A 46 -2.12 3.18 -4.50
CA ARG A 46 -1.29 4.40 -4.40
C ARG A 46 -1.47 4.98 -3.02
N TYR A 47 -0.37 5.37 -2.39
CA TYR A 47 -0.40 5.84 -1.02
C TYR A 47 0.70 6.86 -0.73
N TYR A 48 0.55 7.53 0.42
CA TYR A 48 1.57 8.40 0.99
C TYR A 48 2.10 7.80 2.29
N VAL A 49 3.40 7.94 2.53
CA VAL A 49 4.06 7.62 3.79
C VAL A 49 4.33 8.90 4.56
N SER A 50 3.80 9.02 5.77
CA SER A 50 4.15 10.11 6.68
C SER A 50 5.23 9.65 7.65
N ARG A 51 6.51 9.82 7.29
CA ARG A 51 7.67 9.29 8.04
C ARG A 51 7.71 9.67 9.53
N GLY A 52 7.25 10.87 9.88
CA GLY A 52 7.26 11.32 11.28
C GLY A 52 6.24 10.62 12.18
N VAL A 53 5.25 9.93 11.61
CA VAL A 53 4.14 9.29 12.35
C VAL A 53 3.81 7.88 11.80
N GLU A 54 4.71 7.31 10.99
CA GLU A 54 4.60 5.98 10.34
C GLU A 54 3.22 5.65 9.77
N THR A 55 2.54 6.65 9.22
CA THR A 55 1.18 6.50 8.72
C THR A 55 1.18 6.31 7.21
N VAL A 56 0.49 5.26 6.74
CA VAL A 56 0.22 5.00 5.33
C VAL A 56 -1.20 5.46 4.97
N THR A 57 -1.32 6.39 4.03
CA THR A 57 -2.62 6.87 3.53
C THR A 57 -2.84 6.40 2.11
N VAL A 58 -3.75 5.44 1.90
CA VAL A 58 -4.11 4.94 0.57
C VAL A 58 -5.09 5.92 -0.10
N VAL A 59 -4.68 6.47 -1.24
CA VAL A 59 -5.46 7.48 -2.01
C VAL A 59 -6.15 6.88 -3.23
N ARG A 60 -5.71 5.71 -3.70
CA ARG A 60 -6.35 4.99 -4.79
C ARG A 60 -6.17 3.49 -4.64
N VAL A 61 -7.23 2.74 -4.93
CA VAL A 61 -7.26 1.28 -4.92
C VAL A 61 -7.83 0.81 -6.26
N VAL A 62 -7.16 -0.13 -6.93
CA VAL A 62 -7.62 -0.75 -8.18
C VAL A 62 -7.51 -2.27 -8.05
N TYR A 63 -8.60 -2.97 -8.37
CA TYR A 63 -8.69 -4.42 -8.41
C TYR A 63 -9.67 -4.84 -9.52
N VAL A 64 -9.51 -6.06 -10.04
CA VAL A 64 -10.41 -6.69 -11.01
C VAL A 64 -11.42 -7.54 -10.26
#